data_AF-A0A4Y2FDX8-F1
#
_entry.id   AF-A0A4Y2FDX8-F1
#
_cell.length_a   1.000
_cell.length_b   1.000
_cell.length_c   1.000
_cell.angle_alpha   90.00
_cell.angle_beta   90.00
_cell.angle_gamma   90.00
#
_symmetry.space_group_name_H-M   'P 1'
#
loop_
_entity.id
_entity.type
_entity.pdbx_description
1 polymer ?
#
loop_
_entity_poly.entity_id
_entity_poly.type
_entity_poly.pdbx_seq_one_letter_code
_entity_poly.pdbx_strand_id
1 'polypeptide(L)'
;MKNLNQGKNPKVPAEGDCSYGTYAEEPDLSKEMFDILVQNHFSRLKVNDCTDLEPETRGQSFSERCRQERALRISSSIFKEIACGRSSTPCSKLVKRIVYRNNVSTLAMKYGLANEGNSLKQYEEDHCIQVQSCGLFVHPNKPFLCLSPVGLIGDMEVL
;
A
#
# COMPACT_ATOMS: atom_id res chain seq x y z
N MET A 1 29.72 -30.87 -39.17
CA MET A 1 29.78 -30.15 -37.88
C MET A 1 28.47 -29.38 -37.72
N LYS A 2 27.54 -29.88 -36.89
CA LYS A 2 26.29 -29.18 -36.56
C LYS A 2 26.35 -28.83 -35.07
N ASN A 3 26.28 -27.55 -34.75
CA ASN A 3 26.26 -27.03 -33.38
C ASN A 3 24.99 -27.52 -32.67
N LEU A 4 25.15 -28.23 -31.55
CA LEU A 4 24.05 -28.50 -30.64
C LEU A 4 23.76 -27.22 -29.84
N ASN A 5 22.59 -26.63 -30.07
CA ASN A 5 22.00 -25.64 -29.19
C ASN A 5 21.83 -26.25 -27.80
N GLN A 6 22.63 -25.81 -26.84
CA GLN A 6 22.37 -26.05 -25.42
C GLN A 6 21.08 -25.29 -25.06
N GLY A 7 19.98 -26.03 -24.98
CA GLY A 7 18.70 -25.53 -24.49
C GLY A 7 18.92 -24.91 -23.10
N LYS A 8 18.49 -23.65 -22.94
CA LYS A 8 18.47 -23.00 -21.64
C LYS A 8 17.58 -23.84 -20.72
N ASN A 9 18.17 -24.45 -19.69
CA ASN A 9 17.40 -25.10 -18.63
C ASN A 9 16.36 -24.11 -18.10
N PRO A 10 15.08 -24.52 -17.94
CA PRO A 10 14.10 -23.67 -17.29
C PRO A 10 14.62 -23.34 -15.89
N LYS A 11 14.82 -22.06 -15.61
CA LYS A 11 15.20 -21.59 -14.29
C LYS A 11 14.06 -21.98 -13.34
N VAL A 12 14.31 -22.98 -12.48
CA VAL A 12 13.42 -23.27 -11.35
C VAL A 12 13.28 -21.98 -10.55
N PRO A 13 12.06 -21.42 -10.39
CA PRO A 13 11.88 -20.20 -9.60
C PRO A 13 12.33 -20.48 -8.18
N ALA A 14 13.09 -19.55 -7.60
CA ALA A 14 13.53 -19.63 -6.22
C ALA A 14 12.33 -19.95 -5.32
N GLU A 15 12.44 -21.03 -4.56
CA GLU A 15 11.38 -21.57 -3.70
C GLU A 15 10.75 -20.49 -2.83
N GLY A 16 9.44 -20.62 -2.61
CA GLY A 16 8.79 -19.92 -1.51
C GLY A 16 9.50 -20.19 -0.19
N ASP A 17 9.42 -19.26 0.75
CA ASP A 17 9.81 -19.59 2.12
C ASP A 17 8.72 -20.48 2.78
N CYS A 18 8.97 -20.96 3.99
CA CYS A 18 8.03 -21.80 4.73
C CYS A 18 6.67 -21.14 5.02
N SER A 19 6.49 -19.86 4.68
CA SER A 19 5.26 -19.10 4.93
C SER A 19 4.57 -18.62 3.64
N TYR A 20 5.30 -18.41 2.54
CA TYR A 20 4.75 -17.91 1.28
C TYR A 20 5.46 -18.48 0.04
N GLY A 21 4.69 -18.97 -0.94
CA GLY A 21 5.21 -19.55 -2.18
C GLY A 21 4.63 -18.98 -3.46
N THR A 22 5.37 -19.16 -4.56
CA THR A 22 4.96 -18.78 -5.94
C THR A 22 3.71 -19.53 -6.41
N TYR A 23 3.37 -20.64 -5.74
CA TYR A 23 2.31 -21.59 -6.09
C TYR A 23 1.31 -21.83 -4.94
N ALA A 24 1.07 -20.84 -4.08
CA ALA A 24 0.02 -20.97 -3.07
C ALA A 24 -1.35 -20.95 -3.77
N GLU A 25 -1.94 -22.12 -3.97
CA GLU A 25 -3.23 -22.29 -4.68
C GLU A 25 -4.42 -22.24 -3.71
N GLU A 26 -4.27 -22.76 -2.49
CA GLU A 26 -5.33 -22.83 -1.49
C GLU A 26 -4.79 -22.67 -0.06
N PRO A 27 -5.61 -22.13 0.87
CA PRO A 27 -5.23 -22.06 2.28
C PRO A 27 -5.27 -23.44 2.93
N ASP A 28 -4.39 -23.70 3.90
CA ASP A 28 -4.37 -24.93 4.73
C ASP A 28 -5.56 -25.03 5.71
N LEU A 29 -6.67 -24.37 5.42
CA LEU A 29 -7.84 -24.19 6.29
C LEU A 29 -9.12 -24.57 5.53
N SER A 30 -10.13 -25.04 6.27
CA SER A 30 -11.45 -25.21 5.70
C SER A 30 -12.00 -23.87 5.20
N LYS A 31 -12.79 -23.90 4.13
CA LYS A 31 -13.41 -22.70 3.56
C LYS A 31 -14.22 -21.92 4.61
N GLU A 32 -14.96 -22.62 5.46
CA GLU A 32 -15.74 -22.01 6.54
C GLU A 32 -14.85 -21.28 7.56
N MET A 33 -13.76 -21.92 8.01
CA MET A 33 -12.81 -21.30 8.94
C MET A 33 -12.14 -20.08 8.30
N PHE A 34 -11.74 -20.19 7.02
CA PHE A 34 -11.17 -19.09 6.28
C PHE A 34 -12.13 -17.89 6.20
N ASP A 35 -13.38 -18.14 5.84
CA ASP A 35 -14.41 -17.10 5.76
C ASP A 35 -14.62 -16.41 7.12
N ILE A 36 -14.66 -17.17 8.23
CA ILE A 36 -14.75 -16.62 9.59
C ILE A 36 -13.54 -15.74 9.93
N LEU A 37 -12.32 -16.19 9.63
CA LEU A 37 -11.10 -15.45 9.90
C LEU A 37 -11.04 -14.14 9.11
N VAL A 38 -11.46 -14.17 7.85
CA VAL A 38 -11.57 -12.97 7.01
C VAL A 38 -12.58 -11.99 7.62
N GLN A 39 -13.78 -12.43 7.99
CA GLN A 39 -14.78 -11.54 8.59
C GLN A 39 -14.29 -10.91 9.91
N ASN A 40 -13.65 -11.71 10.77
CA ASN A 40 -13.05 -11.22 12.01
C ASN A 40 -11.95 -10.21 11.74
N HIS A 41 -11.10 -10.45 10.72
CA HIS A 41 -10.05 -9.52 10.34
C HIS A 41 -10.63 -8.19 9.83
N PHE A 42 -11.59 -8.24 8.90
CA PHE A 42 -12.27 -7.06 8.38
C PHE A 42 -12.94 -6.24 9.48
N SER A 43 -13.58 -6.90 10.44
CA SER A 43 -14.23 -6.23 11.57
C SER A 43 -13.23 -5.49 12.45
N ARG A 44 -12.04 -6.05 12.68
CA ARG A 44 -10.96 -5.37 13.42
C ARG A 44 -10.37 -4.19 12.66
N LEU A 45 -10.40 -4.22 11.33
CA LEU A 45 -9.85 -3.15 10.49
C LEU A 45 -10.79 -1.94 10.41
N LYS A 46 -12.08 -2.10 10.69
CA LYS A 46 -13.06 -1.01 10.63
C LYS A 46 -12.63 0.11 11.58
N VAL A 47 -12.61 1.30 11.02
CA VAL A 47 -12.42 2.55 11.74
C VAL A 47 -13.83 3.08 12.00
N ASN A 48 -14.19 3.34 13.25
CA ASN A 48 -15.49 3.94 13.56
C ASN A 48 -15.52 5.38 13.03
N ASP A 49 -16.67 5.85 12.54
CA ASP A 49 -16.80 7.20 11.96
C ASP A 49 -16.43 8.35 12.92
N CYS A 50 -16.30 8.08 14.23
CA CYS A 50 -15.91 9.05 15.26
C CYS A 50 -14.41 9.10 15.57
N THR A 51 -13.54 8.47 14.78
CA THR A 51 -12.10 8.46 15.10
C THR A 51 -11.40 9.77 14.72
N ASP A 52 -10.60 10.29 15.65
CA ASP A 52 -9.55 11.30 15.47
C ASP A 52 -8.43 10.86 14.50
N LEU A 53 -8.67 9.87 13.63
CA LEU A 53 -7.67 9.25 12.77
C LEU A 53 -7.04 10.26 11.83
N GLU A 54 -7.84 11.01 11.06
CA GLU A 54 -7.31 12.01 10.13
C GLU A 54 -6.48 13.07 10.89
N PRO A 55 -7.01 13.73 11.94
CA PRO A 55 -6.24 14.69 12.73
C PRO A 55 -4.93 14.13 13.32
N GLU A 56 -4.96 12.94 13.93
CA GLU A 56 -3.78 12.28 14.52
C GLU A 56 -2.73 11.86 13.48
N THR A 57 -3.15 11.73 12.21
CA THR A 57 -2.31 11.26 11.12
C THR A 57 -1.91 12.35 10.14
N ARG A 58 -2.28 13.62 10.36
CA ARG A 58 -1.81 14.78 9.56
C ARG A 58 -0.29 14.91 9.52
N GLY A 59 0.41 14.40 10.53
CA GLY A 59 1.88 14.29 10.52
C GLY A 59 2.42 13.26 9.51
N GLN A 60 1.55 12.55 8.78
CA GLN A 60 1.87 11.55 7.75
C GLN A 60 3.00 10.61 8.19
N SER A 61 4.14 10.58 7.47
CA SER A 61 5.28 9.70 7.78
C SER A 61 5.93 9.97 9.13
N PHE A 62 5.77 11.18 9.69
CA PHE A 62 6.26 11.54 11.02
C PHE A 62 5.31 11.09 12.14
N SER A 63 4.04 10.81 11.83
CA SER A 63 3.07 10.28 12.80
C SER A 63 3.26 8.78 12.99
N GLU A 64 3.45 8.35 14.24
CA GLU A 64 3.47 6.92 14.58
C GLU A 64 2.13 6.27 14.27
N ARG A 65 1.02 6.94 14.59
CA ARG A 65 -0.34 6.49 14.29
C ARG A 65 -0.49 6.19 12.80
N CYS A 66 0.00 7.07 11.92
CA CYS A 66 -0.06 6.88 10.48
C CYS A 66 0.74 5.65 10.03
N ARG A 67 1.94 5.43 10.60
CA ARG A 67 2.75 4.24 10.29
C ARG A 67 2.05 2.95 10.72
N GLN A 68 1.44 2.93 11.90
CA GLN A 68 0.68 1.78 12.41
C GLN A 68 -0.53 1.48 11.51
N GLU A 69 -1.33 2.49 11.18
CA GLU A 69 -2.53 2.33 10.36
C GLU A 69 -2.20 1.89 8.92
N ARG A 70 -1.11 2.41 8.35
CA ARG A 70 -0.61 1.96 7.05
C ARG A 70 0.02 0.56 7.08
N ALA A 71 0.38 0.02 8.25
CA ALA A 71 0.85 -1.37 8.36
C ALA A 71 -0.33 -2.36 8.37
N LEU A 72 -1.51 -1.92 8.78
CA LEU A 72 -2.74 -2.72 8.78
C LEU A 72 -3.44 -2.74 7.41
N ARG A 73 -3.04 -1.85 6.48
CA ARG A 73 -3.82 -1.50 5.28
C ARG A 73 -2.95 -1.41 4.02
N ILE A 74 -3.56 -1.68 2.88
CA ILE A 74 -2.99 -1.46 1.56
C ILE A 74 -3.16 0.02 1.21
N SER A 75 -2.04 0.72 1.05
CA SER A 75 -2.02 2.12 0.64
C SER A 75 -2.13 2.29 -0.88
N SER A 76 -2.73 3.40 -1.31
CA SER A 76 -2.85 3.78 -2.73
C SER A 76 -1.56 3.63 -3.54
N SER A 77 -0.41 3.98 -2.97
CA SER A 77 0.92 3.88 -3.62
C SER A 77 1.33 2.44 -3.99
N ILE A 78 0.77 1.43 -3.33
CA ILE A 78 0.99 0.01 -3.64
C ILE A 78 -0.14 -0.54 -4.52
N PHE A 79 -1.35 0.03 -4.39
CA PHE A 79 -2.54 -0.47 -5.06
C PHE A 79 -2.42 -0.54 -6.58
N LYS A 80 -1.68 0.38 -7.21
CA LYS A 80 -1.41 0.32 -8.66
C LYS A 80 -0.73 -1.00 -9.08
N GLU A 81 0.22 -1.48 -8.30
CA GLU A 81 0.94 -2.73 -8.63
C GLU A 81 0.03 -3.95 -8.46
N ILE A 82 -0.90 -3.90 -7.51
CA ILE A 82 -1.93 -4.93 -7.31
C ILE A 82 -2.90 -4.92 -8.48
N ALA A 83 -3.44 -3.75 -8.84
CA ALA A 83 -4.48 -3.61 -9.86
C ALA A 83 -3.95 -3.85 -11.29
N CYS A 84 -2.71 -3.48 -11.57
CA CYS A 84 -2.09 -3.61 -12.89
C CYS A 84 -1.15 -4.84 -13.00
N GLY A 85 -1.12 -5.71 -11.99
CA GLY A 85 -0.33 -6.94 -12.02
C GLY A 85 -0.78 -7.85 -13.16
N ARG A 86 0.17 -8.43 -13.91
CA ARG A 86 -0.13 -9.46 -14.91
C ARG A 86 -0.36 -10.79 -14.20
N SER A 87 -1.31 -11.58 -14.68
CA SER A 87 -1.54 -12.94 -14.19
C SER A 87 -0.31 -13.84 -14.30
N SER A 88 0.58 -13.58 -15.25
CA SER A 88 1.84 -14.29 -15.44
C SER A 88 2.95 -13.89 -14.45
N THR A 89 2.78 -12.78 -13.71
CA THR A 89 3.79 -12.29 -12.76
C THR A 89 3.50 -12.85 -11.38
N PRO A 90 4.42 -13.61 -10.77
CA PRO A 90 4.21 -14.11 -9.41
C PRO A 90 3.99 -13.00 -8.39
N CYS A 91 2.94 -13.11 -7.59
CA CYS A 91 2.59 -12.11 -6.57
C CYS A 91 3.39 -12.27 -5.27
N SER A 92 4.15 -13.34 -5.08
CA SER A 92 4.85 -13.65 -3.82
C SER A 92 5.74 -12.50 -3.31
N LYS A 93 6.46 -11.81 -4.21
CA LYS A 93 7.29 -10.65 -3.85
C LYS A 93 6.46 -9.46 -3.40
N LEU A 94 5.32 -9.21 -4.05
CA LEU A 94 4.40 -8.13 -3.71
C LEU A 94 3.74 -8.41 -2.35
N VAL A 95 3.24 -9.63 -2.14
CA VAL A 95 2.68 -10.08 -0.86
C VAL A 95 3.71 -9.93 0.26
N LYS A 96 4.94 -10.41 0.06
CA LYS A 96 6.02 -10.28 1.04
C LYS A 96 6.30 -8.82 1.40
N ARG A 97 6.28 -7.90 0.43
CA ARG A 97 6.48 -6.46 0.67
C ARG A 97 5.30 -5.80 1.38
N ILE A 98 4.08 -6.29 1.17
CA ILE A 98 2.87 -5.82 1.87
C ILE A 98 2.90 -6.28 3.33
N VAL A 99 3.17 -7.57 3.58
CA VAL A 99 3.16 -8.18 4.92
C VAL A 99 4.38 -7.75 5.74
N TYR A 100 5.57 -7.76 5.12
CA TYR A 100 6.84 -7.41 5.76
C TYR A 100 7.36 -6.09 5.18
N ARG A 101 6.73 -5.00 5.60
CA ARG A 101 7.05 -3.68 5.08
C ARG A 101 8.45 -3.26 5.52
N ASN A 102 9.34 -3.05 4.56
CA ASN A 102 10.66 -2.49 4.83
C ASN A 102 10.58 -0.97 4.92
N ASN A 103 11.35 -0.38 5.85
CA ASN A 103 11.55 1.06 5.91
C ASN A 103 12.46 1.47 4.73
N VAL A 104 11.85 1.92 3.64
CA VAL A 104 12.57 2.42 2.45
C VAL A 104 12.70 3.94 2.57
N SER A 105 13.93 4.44 2.49
CA SER A 105 14.23 5.87 2.37
C SER A 105 15.20 6.07 1.23
N THR A 106 14.75 6.71 0.15
CA THR A 106 15.59 7.04 -1.00
C THR A 106 15.92 8.53 -1.01
N LEU A 107 16.97 8.92 -1.74
CA LEU A 107 17.31 10.34 -1.91
C LEU A 107 16.16 11.12 -2.57
N ALA A 108 15.48 10.52 -3.56
CA ALA A 108 14.33 11.11 -4.21
C ALA A 108 13.17 11.34 -3.22
N MET A 109 12.90 10.39 -2.31
CA MET A 109 11.87 10.56 -1.27
C MET A 109 12.23 11.67 -0.29
N LYS A 110 13.49 11.76 0.14
CA LYS A 110 13.95 12.85 1.04
C LYS A 110 13.85 14.21 0.37
N TYR A 111 14.23 14.29 -0.90
CA TYR A 111 14.10 15.52 -1.68
C TYR A 111 12.63 15.92 -1.84
N GLY A 112 11.75 14.97 -2.19
CA GLY A 112 10.31 15.19 -2.28
C GLY A 112 9.74 15.75 -0.97
N LEU A 113 10.04 15.10 0.16
CA LEU A 113 9.59 15.53 1.48
C LEU A 113 10.09 16.93 1.87
N ALA A 114 11.32 17.28 1.50
CA ALA A 114 11.89 18.60 1.79
C ALA A 114 11.27 19.71 0.93
N ASN A 115 10.80 19.39 -0.28
CA ASN A 115 10.27 20.37 -1.21
C ASN A 115 8.73 20.39 -1.29
N GLU A 116 8.05 19.42 -0.68
CA GLU A 116 6.59 19.27 -0.72
C GLU A 116 5.87 20.56 -0.33
N GLY A 117 6.29 21.20 0.77
CA GLY A 117 5.71 22.46 1.22
C GLY A 117 5.94 23.64 0.26
N ASN A 118 7.06 23.67 -0.46
CA ASN A 118 7.31 24.71 -1.46
C ASN A 118 6.45 24.49 -2.71
N SER A 119 6.36 23.24 -3.16
CA SER A 119 5.52 22.84 -4.30
C SER A 119 4.05 23.13 -4.03
N LEU A 120 3.57 22.88 -2.81
CA LEU A 120 2.19 23.20 -2.41
C LEU A 120 1.90 24.69 -2.45
N LYS A 121 2.77 25.53 -1.87
CA LYS A 121 2.60 26.99 -1.91
C LYS A 121 2.56 27.52 -3.34
N GLN A 122 3.45 27.03 -4.19
CA GLN A 122 3.45 27.41 -5.60
C GLN A 122 2.14 26.99 -6.29
N TYR A 123 1.64 25.79 -6.00
CA TYR A 123 0.36 25.33 -6.53
C TYR A 123 -0.83 26.19 -6.04
N GLU A 124 -0.85 26.57 -4.77
CA GLU A 124 -1.86 27.50 -4.22
C GLU A 124 -1.83 28.86 -4.92
N GLU A 125 -0.63 29.41 -5.16
CA GLU A 125 -0.42 30.70 -5.84
C GLU A 125 -0.82 30.64 -7.32
N ASP A 126 -0.38 29.60 -8.04
CA ASP A 126 -0.64 29.44 -9.49
C ASP A 126 -2.12 29.23 -9.80
N HIS A 127 -2.86 28.57 -8.89
CA HIS A 127 -4.26 28.23 -9.07
C HIS A 127 -5.24 29.09 -8.26
N CYS A 128 -4.75 30.02 -7.43
CA CYS A 128 -5.55 30.83 -6.52
C CYS A 128 -6.48 29.98 -5.61
N ILE A 129 -6.00 28.85 -5.12
CA ILE A 129 -6.74 27.94 -4.24
C ILE A 129 -6.03 27.79 -2.89
N GLN A 130 -6.75 27.29 -1.89
CA GLN A 130 -6.16 26.89 -0.61
C GLN A 130 -6.12 25.37 -0.51
N VAL A 131 -4.96 24.84 -0.13
CA VAL A 131 -4.72 23.42 0.11
C VAL A 131 -4.53 23.19 1.60
N GLN A 132 -5.40 22.38 2.18
CA GLN A 132 -5.33 22.01 3.58
C GLN A 132 -4.44 20.77 3.77
N SER A 133 -3.68 20.77 4.86
CA SER A 133 -2.99 19.56 5.31
C SER A 133 -4.01 18.51 5.71
N CYS A 134 -3.78 17.27 5.29
CA CYS A 134 -4.64 16.14 5.58
C CYS A 134 -3.85 14.91 6.03
N GLY A 135 -4.54 14.05 6.79
CA GLY A 135 -4.03 12.78 7.28
C GLY A 135 -4.37 11.59 6.39
N LEU A 136 -4.50 10.44 7.03
CA LEU A 136 -4.84 9.17 6.42
C LEU A 136 -6.37 8.98 6.40
N PHE A 137 -6.89 8.67 5.21
CA PHE A 137 -8.27 8.27 4.99
C PHE A 137 -8.35 6.76 4.79
N VAL A 138 -9.39 6.14 5.36
CA VAL A 138 -9.69 4.71 5.21
C VAL A 138 -10.98 4.57 4.44
N HIS A 139 -11.03 3.61 3.51
CA HIS A 139 -12.24 3.41 2.72
C HIS A 139 -13.36 2.83 3.60
N PRO A 140 -14.56 3.43 3.65
CA PRO A 140 -15.62 3.06 4.61
C PRO A 140 -16.08 1.61 4.47
N ASN A 141 -16.28 1.16 3.23
CA ASN A 141 -16.71 -0.22 2.93
C ASN A 141 -15.55 -1.22 2.78
N LYS A 142 -14.30 -0.75 2.72
CA LYS A 142 -13.11 -1.57 2.42
C LYS A 142 -12.00 -1.17 3.38
N PRO A 143 -12.11 -1.52 4.68
CA PRO A 143 -11.23 -0.97 5.72
C PRO A 143 -9.77 -1.41 5.58
N PHE A 144 -9.49 -2.37 4.71
CA PHE A 144 -8.13 -2.77 4.32
C PHE A 144 -7.47 -1.81 3.32
N LEU A 145 -8.20 -0.82 2.78
CA LEU A 145 -7.67 0.20 1.86
C LEU A 145 -7.52 1.55 2.56
N CYS A 146 -6.41 2.23 2.30
CA CYS A 146 -6.19 3.60 2.78
C CYS A 146 -5.51 4.50 1.74
N LEU A 147 -5.68 5.81 1.93
CA LEU A 147 -5.07 6.88 1.16
C LEU A 147 -4.53 7.94 2.12
N SER A 148 -3.34 8.45 1.85
CA SER A 148 -2.81 9.66 2.49
C SER A 148 -2.50 10.63 1.36
N PRO A 149 -3.39 11.59 1.08
CA PRO A 149 -3.12 12.62 0.10
C PRO A 149 -2.04 13.57 0.59
N VAL A 150 -1.47 14.33 -0.34
CA VAL A 150 -0.56 15.44 -0.07
C VAL A 150 -1.35 16.60 0.53
N GLY A 151 -2.55 16.86 0.01
CA GLY A 151 -3.41 17.93 0.48
C GLY A 151 -4.87 17.74 0.11
N LEU A 152 -5.73 18.54 0.72
CA LEU A 152 -7.17 18.57 0.49
C LEU A 152 -7.57 19.96 -0.01
N ILE A 153 -8.32 20.02 -1.11
CA ILE A 153 -8.92 21.24 -1.64
C ILE A 153 -10.41 21.19 -1.30
N GLY A 154 -10.85 22.11 -0.43
CA GLY A 154 -12.21 22.05 0.12
C GLY A 154 -12.44 20.76 0.91
N ASP A 155 -13.64 20.18 0.79
CA ASP A 155 -14.02 18.97 1.54
C ASP A 155 -13.91 17.67 0.74
N MET A 156 -13.70 17.74 -0.58
CA MET A 156 -13.92 16.61 -1.49
C MET A 156 -12.75 16.29 -2.41
N GLU A 157 -11.90 17.27 -2.72
CA GLU A 157 -10.83 17.09 -3.70
C GLU A 157 -9.49 16.88 -2.99
N VAL A 158 -8.73 15.89 -3.47
CA VAL A 158 -7.46 15.46 -2.89
C VAL A 158 -6.33 15.63 -3.90
N LEU A 159 -5.17 16.08 -3.42
CA LEU A 159 -3.91 16.19 -4.16
C LEU A 159 -2.97 15.02 -3.86
#